data_AF-A0A1E5V3Z0-F1
#
_entry.id   AF-A0A1E5V3Z0-F1
#
_cell.length_a   1.000
_cell.length_b   1.000
_cell.length_c   1.000
_cell.angle_alpha   90.00
_cell.angle_beta   90.00
_cell.angle_gamma   90.00
#
_symmetry.space_group_name_H-M   'P 1'
#
loop_
_entity.id
_entity.type
_entity.pdbx_description
1 polymer ?
#
loop_
_entity_poly.entity_id
_entity_poly.type
_entity_poly.pdbx_seq_one_letter_code
_entity_poly.pdbx_strand_id
1 'polypeptide(L)'
;MQRFFPTEFGNNVDRVHPVEPAKSLMFGAKARIRRAVEAEGIPYTYVAANFSTGRFLPTLAQVFTTEDDIGTYTIKAVDDPRTLNKILYMRPPSNILSYNELVSLWEKKVGKTFQRVYIPEDEVLKKIKGQNKKSLNIGLSISHSVWVKGDQTNFEIKTSFGVEATELYPDVKYITMDEYLNKLL
;
A
#
# COMPACT_ATOMS: atom_id res chain seq x y z
N MET A 1 -12.42 -15.85 17.74
CA MET A 1 -11.83 -17.02 17.05
C MET A 1 -10.34 -16.74 16.87
N GLN A 2 -9.43 -17.66 17.19
CA GLN A 2 -8.00 -17.37 17.06
C GLN A 2 -7.61 -17.27 15.57
N ARG A 3 -6.94 -16.19 15.16
CA ARG A 3 -6.59 -15.90 13.77
C ARG A 3 -5.18 -15.32 13.68
N PHE A 4 -4.44 -15.70 12.64
CA PHE A 4 -3.08 -15.24 12.40
C PHE A 4 -3.05 -14.04 11.44
N PHE A 5 -2.30 -13.01 11.82
CA PHE A 5 -2.06 -11.81 11.03
C PHE A 5 -0.56 -11.70 10.75
N PRO A 6 -0.05 -12.22 9.62
CA PRO A 6 1.36 -12.08 9.27
C PRO A 6 1.73 -10.62 8.99
N THR A 7 3.04 -10.34 8.98
CA THR A 7 3.61 -9.00 8.74
C THR A 7 3.46 -8.56 7.27
N GLU A 8 2.23 -8.22 6.86
CA GLU A 8 1.86 -7.87 5.49
C GLU A 8 1.94 -6.35 5.27
N PHE A 9 1.02 -5.58 5.87
CA PHE A 9 0.97 -4.11 5.99
C PHE A 9 1.63 -3.31 4.86
N GLY A 10 1.31 -3.66 3.61
CA GLY A 10 1.91 -3.12 2.40
C GLY A 10 1.07 -3.44 1.17
N ASN A 11 1.71 -3.53 0.00
CA ASN A 11 1.02 -4.01 -1.20
C ASN A 11 0.67 -5.50 -1.08
N ASN A 12 -0.35 -5.93 -1.81
CA ASN A 12 -0.70 -7.34 -1.90
C ASN A 12 0.35 -8.13 -2.69
N VAL A 13 1.13 -8.96 -2.02
CA VAL A 13 2.28 -9.66 -2.62
C VAL A 13 1.92 -10.67 -3.72
N ASP A 14 0.65 -11.10 -3.79
CA ASP A 14 0.15 -11.99 -4.86
C ASP A 14 -0.37 -11.20 -6.09
N ARG A 15 -0.40 -9.86 -6.05
CA ARG A 15 -0.91 -8.98 -7.12
C ARG A 15 -0.01 -7.76 -7.32
N VAL A 16 1.28 -7.99 -7.55
CA VAL A 16 2.30 -6.95 -7.77
C VAL A 16 3.21 -7.32 -8.93
N HIS A 17 3.78 -6.31 -9.58
CA HIS A 17 4.72 -6.40 -10.71
C HIS A 17 6.08 -5.72 -10.39
N PRO A 18 6.75 -6.07 -9.27
CA PRO A 18 8.01 -5.46 -8.87
C PRO A 18 9.18 -5.99 -9.71
N VAL A 19 10.26 -5.20 -9.76
CA VAL A 19 11.56 -5.65 -10.27
C VAL A 19 12.50 -6.06 -9.13
N GLU A 20 13.63 -6.68 -9.44
CA GLU A 20 14.64 -6.92 -8.40
C GLU A 20 15.20 -5.59 -7.87
N PRO A 21 15.59 -5.53 -6.58
CA PRO A 21 15.62 -6.62 -5.60
C PRO A 21 14.31 -6.78 -4.79
N ALA A 22 13.34 -5.86 -4.91
CA ALA A 22 12.12 -5.94 -4.10
C ALA A 22 11.30 -7.19 -4.41
N LYS A 23 11.27 -7.63 -5.68
CA LYS A 23 10.60 -8.85 -6.11
C LYS A 23 10.97 -10.06 -5.25
N SER A 24 12.26 -10.36 -5.11
CA SER A 24 12.71 -11.52 -4.33
C SER A 24 12.73 -11.26 -2.82
N LEU A 25 13.30 -10.12 -2.40
CA LEU A 25 13.60 -9.85 -0.99
C LEU A 25 12.39 -9.44 -0.17
N MET A 26 11.42 -8.74 -0.78
CA MET A 26 10.27 -8.20 -0.07
C MET A 26 9.00 -9.00 -0.38
N PHE A 27 8.65 -9.10 -1.66
CA PHE A 27 7.39 -9.71 -2.07
C PHE A 27 7.46 -11.25 -2.05
N GLY A 28 8.52 -11.82 -2.61
CA GLY A 28 8.72 -13.27 -2.63
C GLY A 28 8.85 -13.89 -1.24
N ALA A 29 9.48 -13.19 -0.29
CA ALA A 29 9.59 -13.66 1.09
C ALA A 29 8.23 -13.75 1.78
N LYS A 30 7.38 -12.72 1.64
CA LYS A 30 6.03 -12.72 2.21
C LYS A 30 5.10 -13.71 1.53
N ALA A 31 5.18 -13.85 0.21
CA ALA A 31 4.39 -14.84 -0.53
C ALA A 31 4.67 -16.27 -0.04
N ARG A 32 5.93 -16.61 0.30
CA ARG A 32 6.27 -17.91 0.91
C ARG A 32 5.62 -18.11 2.28
N ILE A 33 5.57 -17.05 3.11
CA ILE A 33 4.87 -17.10 4.40
C ILE A 33 3.38 -17.37 4.19
N ARG A 34 2.74 -16.69 3.23
CA ARG A 34 1.31 -16.93 2.90
C ARG A 34 1.06 -18.38 2.52
N ARG A 35 1.89 -18.94 1.63
CA ARG A 35 1.78 -20.36 1.21
C ARG A 35 1.96 -21.32 2.38
N ALA A 36 2.87 -21.04 3.32
CA ALA A 36 3.05 -21.86 4.51
C ALA A 36 1.83 -21.80 5.45
N VAL A 37 1.30 -20.60 5.72
CA VAL A 37 0.09 -20.40 6.54
C VAL A 37 -1.11 -21.16 5.94
N GLU A 38 -1.30 -21.05 4.62
CA GLU A 38 -2.36 -21.73 3.89
C GLU A 38 -2.21 -23.26 3.91
N ALA A 39 -0.99 -23.78 3.72
CA ALA A 39 -0.71 -25.22 3.73
C ALA A 39 -0.98 -25.87 5.10
N GLU A 40 -0.71 -25.15 6.18
CA GLU A 40 -0.97 -25.60 7.55
C GLU A 40 -2.45 -25.44 7.97
N GLY A 41 -3.30 -24.90 7.10
CA GLY A 41 -4.72 -24.67 7.40
C GLY A 41 -4.95 -23.65 8.52
N ILE A 42 -3.97 -22.78 8.80
CA ILE A 42 -4.06 -21.78 9.87
C ILE A 42 -5.06 -20.69 9.46
N PRO A 43 -6.10 -20.40 10.25
CA PRO A 43 -7.00 -19.28 9.99
C PRO A 43 -6.24 -17.96 9.89
N TYR A 44 -6.42 -17.21 8.80
CA TYR A 44 -5.63 -15.99 8.55
C TYR A 44 -6.46 -14.78 8.10
N THR A 45 -5.86 -13.60 8.24
CA THR A 45 -6.23 -12.41 7.48
C THR A 45 -4.95 -11.72 7.02
N TYR A 46 -4.82 -11.45 5.72
CA TYR A 46 -3.69 -10.70 5.18
C TYR A 46 -4.07 -9.24 5.04
N VAL A 47 -3.35 -8.34 5.71
CA VAL A 47 -3.66 -6.90 5.70
C VAL A 47 -2.87 -6.19 4.61
N ALA A 48 -3.56 -5.79 3.54
CA ALA A 48 -3.02 -4.99 2.45
C ALA A 48 -3.32 -3.50 2.71
N ALA A 49 -2.48 -2.91 3.57
CA ALA A 49 -2.60 -1.51 4.02
C ALA A 49 -2.00 -0.47 3.05
N ASN A 50 -1.46 -0.92 1.90
CA ASN A 50 -0.82 -0.05 0.92
C ASN A 50 0.34 0.75 1.55
N PHE A 51 0.42 2.07 1.33
CA PHE A 51 1.48 2.89 1.91
C PHE A 51 0.99 3.65 3.14
N SER A 52 1.73 3.52 4.25
CA SER A 52 1.45 4.30 5.46
C SER A 52 1.87 5.77 5.27
N THR A 53 1.01 6.69 5.70
CA THR A 53 1.20 8.14 5.49
C THR A 53 2.47 8.66 6.17
N GLY A 54 2.77 8.24 7.39
CA GLY A 54 3.92 8.72 8.16
C GLY A 54 5.27 8.29 7.58
N ARG A 55 5.32 7.16 6.86
CA ARG A 55 6.54 6.64 6.25
C ARG A 55 6.77 7.13 4.82
N PHE A 56 5.71 7.21 4.02
CA PHE A 56 5.85 7.38 2.57
C PHE A 56 5.39 8.73 2.04
N LEU A 57 4.75 9.60 2.83
CA LEU A 57 4.43 10.94 2.36
C LEU A 57 5.65 11.87 2.16
N PRO A 58 6.78 11.74 2.89
CA PRO A 58 8.03 12.40 2.46
C PRO A 58 8.45 12.01 1.03
N THR A 59 7.84 10.95 0.47
CA THR A 59 8.04 10.45 -0.90
C THR A 59 6.74 10.33 -1.72
N LEU A 60 5.62 10.89 -1.23
CA LEU A 60 4.30 11.03 -1.88
C LEU A 60 3.71 9.72 -2.49
N ALA A 61 2.86 8.93 -1.78
CA ALA A 61 2.17 7.58 -2.01
C ALA A 61 0.83 7.54 -2.84
N GLN A 62 0.40 6.40 -3.43
CA GLN A 62 -0.78 6.33 -4.35
C GLN A 62 -2.11 6.07 -3.63
N VAL A 63 -2.09 5.15 -2.66
CA VAL A 63 -3.21 4.93 -1.72
C VAL A 63 -2.68 5.10 -0.31
N PHE A 64 -3.33 5.97 0.45
CA PHE A 64 -2.89 6.35 1.79
C PHE A 64 -3.84 5.90 2.87
N THR A 65 -3.29 5.30 3.91
CA THR A 65 -3.99 5.06 5.17
C THR A 65 -3.06 5.45 6.30
N THR A 66 -3.57 6.19 7.29
CA THR A 66 -2.74 6.56 8.44
C THR A 66 -2.42 5.34 9.29
N GLU A 67 -1.30 5.37 10.01
CA GLU A 67 -0.91 4.28 10.90
C GLU A 67 -2.01 3.96 11.94
N ASP A 68 -2.70 4.98 12.45
CA ASP A 68 -3.82 4.84 13.39
C ASP A 68 -5.05 4.18 12.74
N ASP A 69 -5.37 4.56 11.50
CA ASP A 69 -6.45 3.95 10.73
C ASP A 69 -6.11 2.48 10.40
N ILE A 70 -4.86 2.18 10.03
CA ILE A 70 -4.38 0.82 9.79
C ILE A 70 -4.59 -0.03 11.05
N GLY A 71 -4.21 0.49 12.22
CA GLY A 71 -4.44 -0.19 13.50
C GLY A 71 -5.92 -0.44 13.76
N THR A 72 -6.76 0.58 13.57
CA THR A 72 -8.20 0.52 13.79
C THR A 72 -8.89 -0.55 12.94
N TYR A 73 -8.65 -0.53 11.62
CA TYR A 73 -9.21 -1.53 10.71
C TYR A 73 -8.67 -2.93 10.96
N THR A 74 -7.39 -3.05 11.33
CA THR A 74 -6.80 -4.36 11.67
C THR A 74 -7.48 -4.97 12.88
N ILE A 75 -7.71 -4.21 13.95
CA ILE A 75 -8.40 -4.69 15.16
C ILE A 75 -9.86 -5.07 14.87
N LYS A 76 -10.59 -4.25 14.11
CA LYS A 76 -11.97 -4.60 13.70
C LYS A 76 -12.05 -5.91 12.92
N ALA A 77 -11.01 -6.25 12.17
CA ALA A 77 -10.97 -7.47 11.37
C ALA A 77 -10.60 -8.74 12.14
N VAL A 78 -10.15 -8.67 13.40
CA VAL A 78 -9.65 -9.82 14.15
C VAL A 78 -10.71 -10.91 14.31
N ASP A 79 -11.91 -10.53 14.77
CA ASP A 79 -13.00 -11.47 15.03
C ASP A 79 -14.12 -11.41 13.99
N ASP A 80 -14.02 -10.54 12.98
CA ASP A 80 -15.01 -10.47 11.90
C ASP A 80 -14.96 -11.76 11.06
N PRO A 81 -16.06 -12.53 10.93
CA PRO A 81 -16.07 -13.72 10.09
C PRO A 81 -15.91 -13.39 8.60
N ARG A 82 -16.26 -12.17 8.16
CA ARG A 82 -16.15 -11.73 6.75
C ARG A 82 -14.70 -11.62 6.28
N THR A 83 -13.74 -11.50 7.22
CA THR A 83 -12.30 -11.39 6.93
C THR A 83 -11.55 -12.70 7.11
N LEU A 84 -12.23 -13.79 7.51
CA LEU A 84 -11.63 -15.11 7.67
C LEU A 84 -11.11 -15.64 6.34
N ASN A 85 -9.82 -15.96 6.29
CA ASN A 85 -9.12 -16.46 5.10
C ASN A 85 -9.29 -15.52 3.89
N LYS A 86 -9.21 -14.22 4.16
CA LYS A 86 -9.30 -13.14 3.17
C LYS A 86 -8.11 -12.20 3.25
N ILE A 87 -7.91 -11.47 2.16
CA ILE A 87 -7.10 -10.25 2.14
C ILE A 87 -8.01 -9.08 2.50
N LEU A 88 -7.67 -8.34 3.56
CA LEU A 88 -8.31 -7.08 3.91
C LEU A 88 -7.54 -5.94 3.21
N TYR A 89 -8.16 -5.30 2.23
CA TYR A 89 -7.61 -4.14 1.53
C TYR A 89 -8.04 -2.85 2.21
N MET A 90 -7.15 -1.87 2.25
CA MET A 90 -7.46 -0.51 2.69
C MET A 90 -7.32 0.44 1.50
N ARG A 91 -8.44 0.72 0.83
CA ARG A 91 -8.53 1.63 -0.31
C ARG A 91 -9.55 2.74 -0.03
N PRO A 92 -9.32 3.60 0.99
CA PRO A 92 -10.24 4.68 1.30
C PRO A 92 -10.45 5.58 0.07
N PRO A 93 -11.70 5.79 -0.40
CA PRO A 93 -11.96 6.50 -1.65
C PRO A 93 -11.32 7.89 -1.73
N SER A 94 -11.34 8.67 -0.64
CA SER A 94 -10.76 10.03 -0.61
C SER A 94 -9.22 10.05 -0.61
N ASN A 95 -8.58 8.88 -0.50
CA ASN A 95 -7.14 8.73 -0.39
C ASN A 95 -6.53 7.94 -1.56
N ILE A 96 -7.33 7.59 -2.57
CA ILE A 96 -6.84 7.06 -3.84
C ILE A 96 -6.53 8.26 -4.74
N LEU A 97 -5.24 8.55 -4.92
CA LEU A 97 -4.79 9.71 -5.71
C LEU A 97 -3.67 9.27 -6.65
N SER A 98 -3.68 9.82 -7.87
CA SER A 98 -2.48 9.83 -8.68
C SER A 98 -1.42 10.75 -8.08
N TYR A 99 -0.16 10.55 -8.46
CA TYR A 99 0.93 11.43 -8.03
C TYR A 99 0.68 12.89 -8.42
N ASN A 100 0.11 13.12 -9.61
CA ASN A 100 -0.21 14.46 -10.09
C ASN A 100 -1.29 15.14 -9.23
N GLU A 101 -2.35 14.42 -8.85
CA GLU A 101 -3.41 14.96 -7.97
C GLU A 101 -2.87 15.29 -6.59
N LEU A 102 -2.03 14.42 -6.04
CA LEU A 102 -1.38 14.64 -4.76
C LEU A 102 -0.45 15.87 -4.77
N VAL A 103 0.38 16.02 -5.81
CA VAL A 103 1.22 17.22 -5.99
C VAL A 103 0.36 18.46 -6.13
N SER A 104 -0.71 18.42 -6.93
CA SER A 104 -1.65 19.54 -7.08
C SER A 104 -2.33 19.91 -5.75
N LEU A 105 -2.69 18.91 -4.94
CA LEU A 105 -3.26 19.12 -3.61
C LEU A 105 -2.25 19.82 -2.69
N TRP A 106 -0.98 19.42 -2.73
CA TRP A 106 0.09 20.06 -1.97
C TRP A 106 0.36 21.50 -2.43
N GLU A 107 0.50 21.72 -3.75
CA GLU A 107 0.67 23.05 -4.37
C GLU A 107 -0.42 24.03 -3.95
N LYS A 108 -1.68 23.57 -3.95
CA LYS A 108 -2.83 24.36 -3.50
C LYS A 108 -2.69 24.79 -2.04
N LYS A 109 -2.22 23.90 -1.16
CA LYS A 109 -2.10 24.20 0.28
C LYS A 109 -0.94 25.15 0.58
N VAL A 110 0.19 25.02 -0.13
CA VAL A 110 1.36 25.88 0.08
C VAL A 110 1.30 27.20 -0.73
N GLY A 111 0.33 27.35 -1.63
CA GLY A 111 0.18 28.52 -2.49
C GLY A 111 1.33 28.71 -3.49
N LYS A 112 2.00 27.62 -3.89
CA LYS A 112 3.14 27.64 -4.81
C LYS A 112 3.06 26.46 -5.77
N THR A 113 3.46 26.71 -7.02
CA THR A 113 3.63 25.65 -8.03
C THR A 113 5.07 25.16 -8.03
N PHE A 114 5.26 23.84 -8.11
CA PHE A 114 6.58 23.23 -8.22
C PHE A 114 6.93 22.93 -9.67
N GLN A 115 8.22 22.91 -9.98
CA GLN A 115 8.68 22.33 -11.24
C GLN A 115 8.44 20.81 -11.21
N ARG A 116 7.68 20.30 -12.19
CA ARG A 116 7.42 18.87 -12.34
C ARG A 116 8.40 18.25 -13.34
N VAL A 117 9.08 17.19 -12.93
CA VAL A 117 9.98 16.42 -13.79
C VAL A 117 9.40 15.01 -13.96
N TYR A 118 9.13 14.65 -15.20
CA TYR A 118 8.61 13.34 -15.56
C TYR A 118 9.76 12.44 -16.00
N ILE A 119 9.82 11.24 -15.43
CA ILE A 119 10.87 10.26 -15.68
C ILE A 119 10.21 9.03 -16.34
N PRO A 120 10.56 8.69 -17.59
CA PRO A 120 10.07 7.48 -18.26
C PRO A 120 10.41 6.20 -17.51
N GLU A 121 9.60 5.15 -17.69
CA GLU A 121 9.79 3.87 -16.99
C GLU A 121 11.18 3.27 -17.23
N ASP A 122 11.69 3.30 -18.47
CA ASP A 122 12.98 2.71 -18.80
C ASP A 122 14.14 3.42 -18.07
N GLU A 123 14.03 4.72 -17.84
CA GLU A 123 14.99 5.48 -17.03
C GLU A 123 14.90 5.10 -15.55
N VAL A 124 13.69 4.90 -15.01
CA VAL A 124 13.50 4.40 -13.64
C VAL A 124 14.17 3.03 -13.49
N LEU A 125 13.96 2.13 -14.45
CA LEU A 125 14.57 0.79 -14.44
C LEU A 125 16.10 0.84 -14.53
N LYS A 126 16.67 1.74 -15.34
CA LYS A 126 18.13 1.97 -15.39
C LYS A 126 18.65 2.46 -14.03
N LYS A 127 17.96 3.41 -13.39
CA LYS A 127 18.32 3.93 -12.06
C LYS A 127 18.28 2.84 -10.98
N ILE A 128 17.28 1.96 -11.01
CA ILE A 128 17.20 0.80 -10.11
C ILE A 128 18.41 -0.12 -10.30
N LYS A 129 18.70 -0.51 -11.55
CA LYS A 129 19.83 -1.40 -11.86
C LYS A 129 21.19 -0.80 -11.50
N GLY A 130 21.38 0.50 -11.72
CA GLY A 130 22.63 1.21 -11.41
C GLY A 130 22.80 1.61 -9.95
N GLN A 131 21.82 1.34 -9.07
CA GLN A 131 21.87 1.74 -7.67
C GLN A 131 22.63 0.71 -6.81
N ASN A 132 23.82 1.09 -6.36
CA ASN A 132 24.69 0.24 -5.55
C ASN A 132 24.29 0.18 -4.07
N LYS A 133 23.54 1.17 -3.57
CA LYS A 133 23.03 1.16 -2.18
C LYS A 133 21.79 0.27 -2.12
N LYS A 134 21.93 -0.91 -1.49
CA LYS A 134 20.88 -1.94 -1.40
C LYS A 134 19.53 -1.39 -0.89
N SER A 135 19.54 -0.54 0.14
CA SER A 135 18.32 0.07 0.69
C SER A 135 17.61 0.99 -0.30
N LEU A 136 18.35 1.85 -1.00
CA LEU A 136 17.80 2.74 -2.03
C LEU A 136 17.29 1.96 -3.24
N ASN A 137 17.99 0.89 -3.62
CA ASN A 137 17.60 0.03 -4.73
C ASN A 137 16.26 -0.67 -4.45
N ILE A 138 16.09 -1.23 -3.25
CA ILE A 138 14.80 -1.79 -2.80
C ILE A 138 13.71 -0.73 -2.82
N GLY A 139 13.97 0.46 -2.27
CA GLY A 139 13.01 1.56 -2.24
C GLY A 139 12.54 1.97 -3.65
N LEU A 140 13.47 2.17 -4.59
CA LEU A 140 13.14 2.51 -5.98
C LEU A 140 12.34 1.41 -6.69
N SER A 141 12.66 0.14 -6.44
CA SER A 141 11.90 -0.99 -7.00
C SER A 141 10.46 -1.07 -6.46
N ILE A 142 10.26 -0.83 -5.16
CA ILE A 142 8.91 -0.73 -4.57
C ILE A 142 8.16 0.47 -5.17
N SER A 143 8.81 1.62 -5.26
CA SER A 143 8.22 2.82 -5.87
C SER A 143 7.83 2.58 -7.32
N HIS A 144 8.63 1.87 -8.12
CA HIS A 144 8.28 1.52 -9.50
C HIS A 144 6.99 0.68 -9.57
N SER A 145 6.87 -0.36 -8.73
CA SER A 145 5.65 -1.18 -8.62
C SER A 145 4.40 -0.35 -8.30
N VAL A 146 4.51 0.64 -7.43
CA VAL A 146 3.35 1.48 -7.07
C VAL A 146 3.07 2.56 -8.11
N TRP A 147 4.08 3.34 -8.51
CA TRP A 147 3.86 4.55 -9.33
C TRP A 147 3.75 4.31 -10.81
N VAL A 148 4.47 3.31 -11.30
CA VAL A 148 4.55 3.04 -12.72
C VAL A 148 3.62 1.90 -13.07
N LYS A 149 3.58 0.84 -12.24
CA LYS A 149 2.67 -0.30 -12.47
C LYS A 149 1.29 -0.12 -11.85
N GLY A 150 1.13 0.76 -10.85
CA GLY A 150 -0.17 1.01 -10.23
C GLY A 150 -0.65 -0.15 -9.37
N ASP A 151 0.25 -0.97 -8.81
CA ASP A 151 -0.11 -2.25 -8.16
C ASP A 151 -1.01 -2.11 -6.92
N GLN A 152 -1.23 -0.90 -6.42
CA GLN A 152 -2.20 -0.67 -5.36
C GLN A 152 -3.64 -0.58 -5.85
N THR A 153 -3.87 -0.30 -7.14
CA THR A 153 -5.21 -0.03 -7.71
C THR A 153 -5.48 -0.66 -9.06
N ASN A 154 -4.50 -1.26 -9.74
CA ASN A 154 -4.61 -1.84 -11.08
C ASN A 154 -5.41 -3.17 -11.17
N PHE A 155 -6.15 -3.53 -10.11
CA PHE A 155 -7.00 -4.70 -10.08
C PHE A 155 -8.26 -4.46 -9.24
N GLU A 156 -9.33 -5.14 -9.64
CA GLU A 156 -10.57 -5.22 -8.89
C GLU A 156 -10.44 -6.19 -7.71
N ILE A 157 -10.93 -5.79 -6.54
CA ILE A 157 -11.03 -6.67 -5.37
C ILE A 157 -12.27 -7.55 -5.54
N LYS A 158 -12.07 -8.87 -5.63
CA LYS A 158 -13.18 -9.83 -5.69
C LYS A 158 -13.38 -10.48 -4.33
N THR A 159 -14.63 -10.63 -3.94
CA THR A 159 -15.06 -11.26 -2.68
C THR A 159 -14.53 -12.69 -2.51
N SER A 160 -14.16 -13.37 -3.61
CA SER A 160 -13.53 -14.69 -3.57
C SER A 160 -12.21 -14.70 -2.80
N PHE A 161 -11.41 -13.63 -2.87
CA PHE A 161 -10.09 -13.57 -2.23
C PHE A 161 -9.90 -12.41 -1.23
N GLY A 162 -10.72 -11.36 -1.30
CA GLY A 162 -10.57 -10.24 -0.39
C GLY A 162 -11.78 -9.34 -0.28
N VAL A 163 -11.65 -8.39 0.64
CA VAL A 163 -12.70 -7.48 1.09
C VAL A 163 -12.07 -6.10 1.35
N GLU A 164 -12.84 -5.03 1.19
CA GLU A 164 -12.37 -3.66 1.39
C GLU A 164 -12.80 -3.15 2.77
N ALA A 165 -11.89 -2.51 3.50
CA ALA A 165 -12.07 -2.15 4.89
C ALA A 165 -13.11 -1.03 5.09
N THR A 166 -13.14 -0.01 4.24
CA THR A 166 -14.11 1.09 4.32
C THR A 166 -15.53 0.64 3.93
N GLU A 167 -15.67 -0.38 3.09
CA GLU A 167 -16.95 -1.04 2.82
C GLU A 167 -17.43 -1.90 4.00
N LEU A 168 -16.52 -2.64 4.67
CA LEU A 168 -16.87 -3.49 5.81
C LEU A 168 -17.17 -2.72 7.09
N TYR A 169 -16.51 -1.57 7.28
CA TYR A 169 -16.57 -0.74 8.47
C TYR A 169 -16.81 0.74 8.13
N PRO A 170 -17.98 1.08 7.55
CA PRO A 170 -18.30 2.44 7.12
C PRO A 170 -18.44 3.43 8.30
N ASP A 171 -18.51 2.92 9.53
CA ASP A 171 -18.53 3.70 10.77
C ASP A 171 -17.15 4.29 11.14
N VAL A 172 -16.06 3.72 10.59
CA VAL A 172 -14.70 4.22 10.83
C VAL A 172 -14.46 5.47 9.99
N LYS A 173 -14.24 6.59 10.68
CA LYS A 173 -13.81 7.84 10.04
C LYS A 173 -12.30 7.82 9.86
N TYR A 174 -11.86 7.47 8.65
CA TYR A 174 -10.44 7.54 8.29
C TYR A 174 -10.02 8.98 8.04
N ILE A 175 -8.74 9.28 8.26
CA ILE A 175 -8.17 10.59 7.98
C ILE A 175 -7.95 10.72 6.46
N THR A 176 -8.51 11.76 5.86
CA THR A 176 -8.32 12.05 4.45
C THR A 176 -6.92 12.58 4.16
N MET A 177 -6.45 12.45 2.90
CA MET A 177 -5.18 13.05 2.50
C MET A 177 -5.18 14.57 2.67
N ASP A 178 -6.30 15.24 2.39
CA ASP A 178 -6.42 16.69 2.60
C ASP A 178 -6.18 17.08 4.06
N GLU A 179 -6.85 16.39 5.00
CA GLU A 179 -6.70 16.61 6.44
C GLU A 179 -5.29 16.27 6.92
N TYR A 180 -4.71 15.17 6.42
CA TYR A 180 -3.35 14.78 6.79
C TYR A 180 -2.32 15.83 6.37
N LEU A 181 -2.40 16.33 5.13
CA LEU A 181 -1.47 17.36 4.64
C LEU A 181 -1.58 18.67 5.43
N ASN A 182 -2.76 19.03 5.95
CA ASN A 182 -2.91 20.21 6.82
C ASN A 182 -2.13 20.09 8.13
N LYS A 183 -1.80 18.87 8.59
CA LYS A 183 -0.99 18.67 9.82
C LYS A 183 0.50 18.90 9.59
N LEU A 184 0.94 18.99 8.34
CA LEU A 184 2.35 19.13 7.97
C LEU A 184 2.75 20.56 7.58
N LEU A 185 1.77 21.46 7.51
CA LEU A 185 1.91 22.87 7.13
C LEU A 185 1.70 23.75 8.35
#